data_AF-A0AA38MLD1-F1
#
_entry.id   AF-A0AA38MLD1-F1
#
_cell.length_a   1.000
_cell.length_b   1.000
_cell.length_c   1.000
_cell.angle_alpha   90.00
_cell.angle_beta   90.00
_cell.angle_gamma   90.00
#
_symmetry.space_group_name_H-M   'P 1'
#
loop_
_entity.id
_entity.type
_entity.pdbx_description
1 polymer ?
#
loop_
_entity_poly.entity_id
_entity_poly.type
_entity_poly.pdbx_seq_one_letter_code
_entity_poly.pdbx_strand_id
1 'polypeptide(L)'
;MEETKINIEKETKEKGDGKILIGEDFNARLGDKGTRIINKEKGEKRRSKDKANNKEGKILWEIIEEMGWEMWNGNKEGHEEGEWTYVEARGESII
;
A
#
# COMPACT_ATOMS: atom_id res chain seq x y z
N MET A 1 -12.90 -4.51 1.44
CA MET A 1 -11.79 -4.77 2.38
C MET A 1 -11.85 -6.11 3.08
N GLU A 2 -12.94 -6.51 3.74
CA GLU A 2 -13.01 -7.86 4.35
C GLU A 2 -12.83 -8.97 3.31
N GLU A 3 -13.59 -8.89 2.21
CA GLU A 3 -13.45 -9.80 1.06
C GLU A 3 -12.06 -9.72 0.41
N THR A 4 -11.51 -8.50 0.31
CA THR A 4 -10.14 -8.28 -0.17
C THR A 4 -9.10 -9.02 0.67
N LYS A 5 -9.23 -9.00 2.01
CA LYS A 5 -8.35 -9.74 2.92
C LYS A 5 -8.43 -11.24 2.65
N ILE A 6 -9.66 -11.78 2.59
CA ILE A 6 -9.90 -13.20 2.32
C ILE A 6 -9.28 -13.61 0.97
N ASN A 7 -9.44 -12.79 -0.06
CA ASN A 7 -8.89 -13.05 -1.38
C ASN A 7 -7.36 -13.00 -1.38
N ILE A 8 -6.76 -12.00 -0.73
CA ILE A 8 -5.29 -11.89 -0.59
C ILE A 8 -4.74 -13.14 0.10
N GLU A 9 -5.32 -13.57 1.21
CA GLU A 9 -4.89 -14.75 1.98
C GLU A 9 -5.04 -16.05 1.19
N LYS A 10 -6.12 -16.19 0.43
CA LYS A 10 -6.37 -17.36 -0.40
C LYS A 10 -5.33 -17.44 -1.54
N GLU A 11 -5.15 -16.37 -2.28
CA GLU A 11 -4.20 -16.28 -3.40
C GLU A 11 -2.75 -16.50 -2.94
N THR A 12 -2.39 -16.00 -1.76
CA THR A 12 -1.06 -16.25 -1.17
C THR A 12 -0.84 -17.71 -0.82
N LYS A 13 -1.82 -18.35 -0.18
CA LYS A 13 -1.73 -19.78 0.16
C LYS A 13 -1.64 -20.67 -1.08
N GLU A 14 -2.39 -20.34 -2.13
CA GLU A 14 -2.39 -21.10 -3.39
C GLU A 14 -1.08 -20.97 -4.18
N LYS A 15 -0.43 -19.80 -4.14
CA LYS A 15 0.82 -19.54 -4.89
C LYS A 15 2.10 -20.01 -4.19
N GLY A 16 2.04 -20.35 -2.89
CA GLY A 16 3.21 -20.81 -2.13
C GLY A 16 4.32 -19.76 -2.00
N ASP A 17 5.58 -20.18 -1.92
CA ASP A 17 6.76 -19.32 -1.64
C ASP A 17 7.19 -18.40 -2.81
N GLY A 18 6.31 -18.18 -3.80
CA GLY A 18 6.57 -17.28 -4.92
C GLY A 18 6.61 -15.81 -4.50
N LYS A 19 7.32 -14.98 -5.27
CA LYS A 19 7.22 -13.52 -5.13
C LYS A 19 5.85 -13.08 -5.64
N ILE A 20 5.06 -12.45 -4.77
CA ILE A 20 3.71 -11.97 -5.09
C ILE A 20 3.76 -10.45 -5.21
N LEU A 21 3.20 -9.94 -6.32
CA LEU A 21 2.92 -8.53 -6.54
C LEU A 21 1.43 -8.38 -6.77
N ILE A 22 0.79 -7.52 -5.97
CA ILE A 22 -0.64 -7.19 -6.10
C ILE A 22 -0.73 -5.71 -6.44
N GLY A 23 -1.41 -5.41 -7.55
CA GLY A 23 -1.71 -4.05 -7.97
C GLY A 23 -3.20 -3.94 -8.24
N GLU A 24 -3.90 -3.18 -7.41
CA GLU A 24 -5.33 -2.92 -7.52
C GLU A 24 -5.64 -1.53 -6.94
N ASP A 25 -6.85 -1.04 -7.21
CA ASP A 25 -7.51 0.02 -6.47
C ASP A 25 -8.06 -0.57 -5.16
N PHE A 26 -7.47 -0.20 -4.03
CA PHE A 26 -7.93 -0.64 -2.70
C PHE A 26 -8.90 0.35 -2.05
N ASN A 27 -9.16 1.49 -2.69
CA ASN A 27 -9.88 2.63 -2.13
C ASN A 27 -9.38 2.99 -0.71
N ALA A 28 -8.05 2.98 -0.53
CA ALA A 28 -7.42 2.98 0.78
C ALA A 28 -6.43 4.15 0.89
N ARG A 29 -6.68 5.01 1.87
CA ARG A 29 -5.84 6.17 2.18
C ARG A 29 -4.98 5.80 3.38
N LEU A 30 -3.66 5.70 3.18
CA LEU A 30 -2.72 5.24 4.21
C LEU A 30 -1.88 6.36 4.83
N GLY A 31 -1.95 7.57 4.28
CA GLY A 31 -1.05 8.64 4.68
C GLY A 31 0.41 8.30 4.38
N ASP A 32 1.27 8.60 5.35
CA ASP A 32 2.70 8.26 5.33
C ASP A 32 3.01 6.85 5.90
N LYS A 33 1.99 6.00 6.11
CA LYS A 33 2.26 4.63 6.57
C LYS A 33 2.93 3.80 5.48
N GLY A 34 3.89 2.99 5.90
CA GLY A 34 4.66 2.13 5.02
C GLY A 34 6.15 2.45 5.03
N THR A 35 6.93 1.43 4.77
CA THR A 35 8.39 1.50 4.74
C THR A 35 8.85 0.68 3.53
N ARG A 36 9.79 1.21 2.75
CA ARG A 36 10.46 0.44 1.69
C ARG A 36 11.74 -0.14 2.28
N ILE A 37 11.93 -1.46 2.22
CA ILE A 37 13.20 -2.06 2.64
C ILE A 37 14.16 -1.99 1.44
N ILE A 38 14.74 -0.81 1.22
CA ILE A 38 15.82 -0.64 0.24
C ILE A 38 17.12 -1.01 0.93
N ASN A 39 17.54 -2.26 0.74
CA ASN A 39 18.63 -2.90 1.49
C ASN A 39 18.28 -3.11 2.97
N LYS A 40 18.65 -4.29 3.48
CA LYS A 40 18.27 -4.86 4.78
C LYS A 40 18.60 -4.02 6.03
N GLU A 41 19.08 -2.79 5.88
CA GLU A 41 19.64 -2.00 6.98
C GLU A 41 18.93 -0.66 7.23
N LYS A 42 18.24 -0.06 6.26
CA LYS A 42 17.48 1.18 6.50
C LYS A 42 16.22 1.23 5.63
N GLY A 43 15.09 0.98 6.26
CA GLY A 43 13.80 1.21 5.64
C GLY A 43 13.57 2.70 5.40
N GLU A 44 13.37 3.12 4.15
CA GLU A 44 12.96 4.49 3.86
C GLU A 44 11.47 4.63 4.18
N LYS A 45 11.12 5.65 4.97
CA LYS A 45 9.73 5.96 5.29
C LYS A 45 9.00 6.41 4.04
N ARG A 46 7.79 5.88 3.83
CA ARG A 46 6.91 6.34 2.75
C ARG A 46 6.55 7.80 2.94
N ARG A 47 6.48 8.53 1.83
CA ARG A 47 5.90 9.87 1.75
C ARG A 47 4.59 9.81 0.98
N SER A 48 3.61 10.62 1.38
CA SER A 48 2.36 10.82 0.65
C SER A 48 1.91 12.28 0.71
N LYS A 49 1.44 12.84 -0.42
CA LYS A 49 0.76 14.14 -0.45
C LYS A 49 -0.56 14.11 0.33
N ASP A 50 -1.20 12.95 0.33
CA ASP A 50 -2.36 12.68 1.14
C ASP A 50 -1.94 12.22 2.54
N LYS A 51 -2.40 12.94 3.57
CA LYS A 51 -2.14 12.57 4.96
C LYS A 51 -3.30 11.82 5.62
N ALA A 52 -4.41 11.63 4.90
CA ALA A 52 -5.57 10.97 5.46
C ALA A 52 -5.33 9.47 5.66
N ASN A 53 -5.94 8.95 6.73
CA ASN A 53 -5.96 7.53 7.03
C ASN A 53 -7.42 7.08 7.22
N ASN A 54 -8.01 6.50 6.17
CA ASN A 54 -9.40 6.05 6.19
C ASN A 54 -9.54 4.65 6.81
N LYS A 55 -10.77 4.15 6.96
CA LYS A 55 -11.03 2.85 7.57
C LYS A 55 -10.36 1.73 6.77
N GLU A 56 -10.45 1.82 5.46
CA GLU A 56 -9.90 0.87 4.49
C GLU A 56 -8.36 0.85 4.57
N GLY A 57 -7.72 2.01 4.70
CA GLY A 57 -6.28 2.16 4.87
C GLY A 57 -5.76 1.55 6.18
N LYS A 58 -6.53 1.60 7.27
CA LYS A 58 -6.18 0.90 8.52
C LYS A 58 -6.18 -0.62 8.33
N ILE A 59 -7.22 -1.16 7.69
CA ILE A 59 -7.34 -2.60 7.43
C ILE A 59 -6.23 -3.06 6.48
N LEU A 60 -5.97 -2.31 5.40
CA LEU A 60 -4.90 -2.66 4.46
C LEU A 60 -3.53 -2.65 5.14
N TRP A 61 -3.28 -1.68 6.02
CA TRP A 61 -2.04 -1.62 6.79
C TRP A 61 -1.85 -2.84 7.70
N GLU A 62 -2.90 -3.28 8.40
CA GLU A 62 -2.85 -4.49 9.23
C GLU A 62 -2.49 -5.73 8.41
N ILE A 63 -3.06 -5.89 7.22
CA ILE A 63 -2.74 -7.01 6.30
C ILE A 63 -1.27 -6.95 5.89
N ILE A 64 -0.76 -5.77 5.52
CA ILE A 64 0.63 -5.60 5.09
C ILE A 64 1.61 -5.94 6.22
N GLU A 65 1.33 -5.47 7.45
CA GLU A 65 2.16 -5.80 8.61
C GLU A 65 2.10 -7.29 8.96
N GLU A 66 0.90 -7.89 8.99
CA GLU A 66 0.69 -9.30 9.30
C GLU A 66 1.43 -10.22 8.31
N MET A 67 1.44 -9.85 7.03
CA MET A 67 2.07 -10.63 5.96
C MET A 67 3.56 -10.32 5.77
N GLY A 68 4.11 -9.32 6.47
CA GLY A 68 5.49 -8.87 6.29
C GLY A 68 5.76 -8.32 4.89
N TRP A 69 4.76 -7.68 4.29
CA TRP A 69 4.81 -7.18 2.92
C TRP A 69 5.30 -5.73 2.85
N GLU A 70 5.74 -5.32 1.66
CA GLU A 70 6.25 -3.98 1.42
C GLU A 70 5.33 -3.17 0.50
N MET A 71 5.13 -1.91 0.85
CA MET A 71 4.37 -0.98 0.01
C MET A 71 5.27 -0.38 -1.07
N TRP A 72 4.95 -0.68 -2.33
CA TRP A 72 5.69 -0.19 -3.49
C TRP A 72 5.29 1.22 -3.94
N ASN A 73 4.04 1.60 -3.75
CA ASN A 73 3.55 2.91 -4.17
C ASN A 73 4.18 4.04 -3.30
N GLY A 74 4.36 5.25 -3.85
CA GLY A 74 4.95 6.41 -3.16
C GLY A 74 6.44 6.29 -2.81
N ASN A 75 7.10 5.22 -3.27
CA ASN A 75 8.47 4.85 -2.92
C ASN A 75 9.32 4.46 -4.16
N LYS A 76 8.93 4.93 -5.35
CA LYS A 76 9.64 4.70 -6.63
C LYS A 76 10.36 5.99 -7.07
N GLU A 77 11.51 5.85 -7.73
CA GLU A 77 12.22 6.97 -8.35
C GLU A 77 11.27 7.74 -9.28
N GLY A 78 11.18 9.06 -9.07
CA GLY A 78 10.21 9.93 -9.76
C GLY A 78 8.81 10.03 -9.10
N HIS A 79 8.55 9.34 -7.99
CA HIS A 79 7.33 9.43 -7.17
C HIS A 79 7.63 9.71 -5.68
N GLU A 80 8.78 10.31 -5.41
CA GLU A 80 9.35 10.49 -4.06
C GLU A 80 8.53 11.42 -3.15
N GLU A 81 7.69 12.27 -3.74
CA GLU A 81 6.75 13.12 -3.01
C GLU A 81 5.49 12.37 -2.57
N GLY A 82 5.29 11.14 -3.05
CA GLY A 82 4.10 10.35 -2.75
C GLY A 82 2.86 10.85 -3.47
N GLU A 83 2.97 10.88 -4.80
CA GLU A 83 1.94 11.35 -5.73
C GLU A 83 0.61 10.60 -5.61
N TRP A 84 -0.45 11.26 -6.05
CA TRP A 84 -1.79 10.71 -6.11
C TRP A 84 -1.91 9.67 -7.23
N THR A 85 -2.58 8.56 -6.95
CA THR A 85 -2.97 7.52 -7.94
C THR A 85 -4.27 7.88 -8.66
N TYR A 86 -5.02 8.85 -8.13
CA TYR A 86 -6.31 9.30 -8.66
C TYR A 86 -6.57 10.78 -8.33
N VAL A 87 -7.20 11.51 -9.24
CA VAL A 87 -7.57 12.92 -9.09
C VAL A 87 -8.95 13.14 -9.72
N GLU A 88 -9.94 13.62 -8.97
CA GLU A 88 -11.24 14.01 -9.52
C GLU A 88 -11.31 15.50 -9.86
N ALA A 89 -12.20 15.84 -10.81
CA ALA A 89 -12.43 17.23 -11.23
C ALA A 89 -12.97 18.16 -10.12
N ARG A 90 -13.41 17.63 -8.98
CA ARG A 90 -13.89 18.40 -7.81
C ARG A 90 -12.92 18.38 -6.62
N GLY A 91 -11.75 17.73 -6.74
CA GLY A 91 -10.73 17.66 -5.70
C GLY A 91 -9.85 16.41 -5.80
N GLU A 92 -8.70 16.44 -5.12
CA GLU A 92 -7.69 15.37 -5.10
C GLU A 92 -8.02 14.33 -4.00
N SER A 93 -8.03 13.04 -4.33
CA SER A 93 -8.19 11.93 -3.37
C SER A 93 -7.36 10.71 -3.76
N ILE A 94 -6.51 10.19 -2.87
CA ILE A 94 -5.75 8.96 -3.14
C ILE A 94 -6.68 7.78 -2.99
N ILE A 95 -6.51 6.87 -3.92
CA ILE A 95 -7.06 5.53 -3.94
C ILE A 95 -5.96 4.52 -3.62
#